data_AF-A0A7J6RTD9-F1
#
_entry.id   AF-A0A7J6RTD9-F1
#
_cell.length_a   1.000
_cell.length_b   1.000
_cell.length_c   1.000
_cell.angle_alpha   90.00
_cell.angle_beta   90.00
_cell.angle_gamma   90.00
#
_symmetry.space_group_name_H-M   'P 1'
#
loop_
_entity.id
_entity.type
_entity.pdbx_description
1 polymer ?
#
loop_
_entity_poly.entity_id
_entity_poly.type
_entity_poly.pdbx_seq_one_letter_code
_entity_poly.pdbx_strand_id
1 'polypeptide(L)'
;RVMSSIVFSNTAPEFVDSFVEQANSGTYNNQWMVVDVNRHHEGATDQVAMIVEQSIGYSHKGDISSVLLDRGYWKSYNIPYFPDVYEQMGYNDSDKQSSYHQCARSEISDRDAPHLANLEDVMSFSRYNEYLTDPISEGCARLSIASRYDLSTQAKCGAGAGPQAFGAIDAKVVTSKDLTT
;
A
#
# COMPACT_ATOMS: atom_id res chain seq x y z
N ARG A 1 -6.09 -3.24 -19.32
CA ARG A 1 -4.95 -2.85 -18.46
C ARG A 1 -4.71 -3.94 -17.45
N VAL A 2 -5.19 -3.85 -16.20
CA VAL A 2 -4.94 -4.87 -15.15
C VAL A 2 -5.09 -6.31 -15.64
N MET A 3 -6.30 -6.71 -16.12
CA MET A 3 -6.53 -8.09 -16.57
C MET A 3 -5.60 -8.52 -17.71
N SER A 4 -5.29 -7.62 -18.63
CA SER A 4 -4.39 -7.92 -19.75
C SER A 4 -2.96 -8.09 -19.25
N SER A 5 -2.49 -7.23 -18.36
CA SER A 5 -1.17 -7.35 -17.73
C SER A 5 -1.06 -8.62 -16.88
N ILE A 6 -2.12 -9.03 -16.18
CA ILE A 6 -2.13 -10.32 -15.43
C ILE A 6 -2.04 -11.51 -16.39
N VAL A 7 -2.81 -11.51 -17.49
CA VAL A 7 -2.92 -12.68 -18.37
C VAL A 7 -1.67 -12.88 -19.26
N PHE A 8 -0.99 -11.80 -19.65
CA PHE A 8 0.09 -11.86 -20.63
C PHE A 8 1.49 -11.67 -20.05
N SER A 9 1.64 -11.70 -18.72
CA SER A 9 2.93 -11.49 -18.06
C SER A 9 3.25 -12.66 -17.14
N ASN A 10 4.48 -13.15 -17.22
CA ASN A 10 5.02 -14.22 -16.38
C ASN A 10 6.02 -13.70 -15.34
N THR A 11 6.50 -12.46 -15.51
CA THR A 11 7.46 -11.82 -14.60
C THR A 11 6.97 -10.44 -14.17
N ALA A 12 7.49 -9.93 -13.04
CA ALA A 12 7.18 -8.59 -12.59
C ALA A 12 7.52 -7.49 -13.64
N PRO A 13 8.69 -7.52 -14.32
CA PRO A 13 9.00 -6.60 -15.42
C PRO A 13 7.97 -6.63 -16.54
N GLU A 14 7.58 -7.82 -17.03
CA GLU A 14 6.58 -7.94 -18.09
C GLU A 14 5.23 -7.32 -17.69
N PHE A 15 4.81 -7.51 -16.44
CA PHE A 15 3.57 -6.92 -15.94
C PHE A 15 3.64 -5.40 -15.98
N VAL A 16 4.69 -4.81 -15.39
CA VAL A 16 4.80 -3.36 -15.27
C VAL A 16 4.96 -2.70 -16.64
N ASP A 17 5.67 -3.34 -17.57
CA ASP A 17 5.84 -2.90 -18.94
C ASP A 17 4.50 -2.91 -19.69
N SER A 18 3.82 -4.06 -19.67
CA SER A 18 2.48 -4.21 -20.26
C SER A 18 1.47 -3.21 -19.69
N PHE A 19 1.55 -2.92 -18.38
CA PHE A 19 0.64 -1.98 -17.74
C PHE A 19 0.83 -0.54 -18.23
N VAL A 20 2.09 -0.07 -18.37
CA VAL A 20 2.39 1.31 -18.78
C VAL A 20 2.28 1.53 -20.29
N GLU A 21 2.54 0.51 -21.10
CA GLU A 21 2.44 0.60 -22.57
C GLU A 21 0.99 0.69 -23.07
N GLN A 22 0.05 0.15 -22.30
CA GLN A 22 -1.38 0.28 -22.62
C GLN A 22 -1.88 1.70 -22.34
N ALA A 23 -2.81 2.17 -23.19
CA ALA A 23 -3.38 3.52 -23.13
C ALA A 23 -3.88 3.90 -21.72
N ASN A 24 -3.15 4.81 -21.05
CA ASN A 24 -3.51 5.28 -19.73
C ASN A 24 -4.80 6.11 -19.75
N SER A 25 -5.83 5.64 -19.04
CA SER A 25 -7.12 6.31 -18.94
C SER A 25 -7.15 7.45 -17.92
N GLY A 26 -6.18 7.52 -17.00
CA GLY A 26 -6.22 8.44 -15.87
C GLY A 26 -7.34 8.14 -14.86
N THR A 27 -7.91 6.94 -14.91
CA THR A 27 -9.00 6.48 -14.03
C THR A 27 -8.54 5.30 -13.19
N TYR A 28 -9.09 5.20 -11.98
CA TYR A 28 -8.68 4.22 -10.97
C TYR A 28 -7.15 4.25 -10.74
N ASN A 29 -6.66 5.44 -10.39
CA ASN A 29 -5.26 5.76 -10.19
C ASN A 29 -4.76 5.10 -8.90
N ASN A 30 -3.90 4.09 -9.03
CA ASN A 30 -3.43 3.24 -7.94
C ASN A 30 -1.91 3.11 -7.96
N GLN A 31 -1.37 2.65 -6.84
CA GLN A 31 -0.09 1.96 -6.79
C GLN A 31 -0.35 0.45 -6.94
N TRP A 32 0.08 -0.13 -8.05
CA TRP A 32 0.11 -1.57 -8.26
C TRP A 32 1.43 -2.13 -7.75
N MET A 33 1.38 -3.23 -7.01
CA MET A 33 2.56 -3.94 -6.51
C MET A 33 2.56 -5.34 -7.12
N VAL A 34 3.70 -5.74 -7.69
CA VAL A 34 3.89 -7.05 -8.30
C VAL A 34 5.09 -7.69 -7.61
N VAL A 35 4.87 -8.86 -7.01
CA VAL A 35 5.91 -9.62 -6.33
C VAL A 35 6.17 -10.89 -7.11
N ASP A 36 7.41 -11.08 -7.55
CA ASP A 36 7.87 -12.27 -8.25
C ASP A 36 8.49 -13.25 -7.26
N VAL A 37 7.66 -14.19 -6.80
CA VAL A 37 8.03 -15.18 -5.79
C VAL A 37 9.10 -16.15 -6.29
N ASN A 38 9.10 -16.46 -7.59
CA ASN A 38 10.10 -17.36 -8.18
C ASN A 38 11.48 -16.70 -8.14
N ARG A 39 11.57 -15.43 -8.54
CA ARG A 39 12.82 -14.67 -8.44
C ARG A 39 13.33 -14.57 -7.00
N HIS A 40 12.42 -14.39 -6.04
CA HIS A 40 12.81 -14.41 -4.62
C HIS A 40 13.40 -15.76 -4.20
N HIS A 41 12.77 -16.88 -4.58
CA HIS A 41 13.27 -18.22 -4.28
C HIS A 41 14.61 -18.53 -4.95
N GLU A 42 14.90 -17.92 -6.11
CA GLU A 42 16.20 -17.99 -6.78
C GLU A 42 17.29 -17.17 -6.08
N GLY A 43 16.93 -16.38 -5.06
CA GLY A 43 17.86 -15.50 -4.34
C GLY A 43 18.18 -14.21 -5.09
N ALA A 44 17.33 -13.80 -6.04
CA ALA A 44 17.50 -12.54 -6.74
C ALA A 44 17.37 -11.35 -5.79
N THR A 45 18.13 -10.30 -6.07
CA THR A 45 18.06 -9.02 -5.35
C THR A 45 17.42 -7.91 -6.17
N ASP A 46 17.05 -8.20 -7.42
CA ASP A 46 16.40 -7.32 -8.37
C ASP A 46 15.14 -7.96 -8.94
N GLN A 47 14.20 -7.10 -9.34
CA GLN A 47 12.92 -7.46 -9.95
C GLN A 47 12.08 -8.46 -9.13
N VAL A 48 12.38 -8.62 -7.84
CA VAL A 48 11.59 -9.40 -6.87
C VAL A 48 10.29 -8.67 -6.55
N ALA A 49 10.35 -7.35 -6.44
CA ALA A 49 9.18 -6.53 -6.25
C ALA A 49 9.27 -5.28 -7.13
N MET A 50 8.24 -5.07 -7.94
CA MET A 50 8.09 -3.89 -8.77
C MET A 50 6.77 -3.21 -8.48
N ILE A 51 6.76 -1.89 -8.61
CA ILE A 51 5.55 -1.10 -8.47
C ILE A 51 5.28 -0.28 -9.74
N VAL A 52 4.00 0.03 -9.95
CA VAL A 52 3.56 1.06 -10.90
C VAL A 52 2.61 2.00 -10.20
N GLU A 53 2.89 3.28 -10.29
CA GLU A 53 1.97 4.33 -9.87
C GLU A 53 1.42 5.07 -11.08
N GLN A 54 0.11 5.28 -11.09
CA GLN A 54 -0.58 5.90 -12.19
C GLN A 54 -1.27 7.19 -11.74
N SER A 55 -1.17 8.22 -12.56
CA SER A 55 -1.97 9.44 -12.51
C SER A 55 -2.58 9.74 -13.90
N ILE A 56 -3.21 10.89 -14.08
CA ILE A 56 -3.82 11.29 -15.36
C ILE A 56 -2.73 11.51 -16.41
N GLY A 57 -2.72 10.68 -17.45
CA GLY A 57 -1.78 10.79 -18.58
C GLY A 57 -0.34 10.41 -18.26
N TYR A 58 -0.06 9.91 -17.06
CA TYR A 58 1.29 9.58 -16.62
C TYR A 58 1.32 8.31 -15.76
N SER A 59 2.42 7.56 -15.85
CA SER A 59 2.66 6.38 -15.01
C SER A 59 4.16 6.24 -14.76
N HIS A 60 4.52 5.93 -13.54
CA HIS A 60 5.89 5.64 -13.12
C HIS A 60 5.96 4.18 -12.68
N LYS A 61 6.85 3.40 -13.31
CA LYS A 61 7.18 2.04 -12.86
C LYS A 61 8.59 2.00 -12.28
N GLY A 62 8.82 1.18 -11.26
CA GLY A 62 10.14 1.04 -10.66
C GLY A 62 10.32 -0.26 -9.89
N ASP A 63 11.58 -0.68 -9.81
CA ASP A 63 12.02 -1.80 -8.98
C ASP A 63 12.23 -1.31 -7.54
N ILE A 64 11.56 -1.96 -6.59
CA ILE A 64 11.65 -1.67 -5.15
C ILE A 64 12.30 -2.83 -4.38
N SER A 65 12.93 -3.77 -5.09
CA SER A 65 13.51 -4.99 -4.48
C SER A 65 14.54 -4.65 -3.40
N SER A 66 15.41 -3.67 -3.63
CA SER A 66 16.37 -3.23 -2.62
C SER A 66 15.67 -2.71 -1.36
N VAL A 67 14.64 -1.87 -1.53
CA VAL A 67 13.86 -1.35 -0.39
C VAL A 67 13.17 -2.47 0.36
N LEU A 68 12.52 -3.40 -0.35
CA LEU A 68 11.82 -4.53 0.26
C LEU A 68 12.78 -5.44 1.01
N LEU A 69 13.91 -5.80 0.42
CA LEU A 69 14.87 -6.75 0.99
C LEU A 69 15.66 -6.13 2.15
N ASP A 70 16.07 -4.86 2.05
CA ASP A 70 16.81 -4.18 3.12
C ASP A 70 15.91 -3.90 4.34
N ARG A 71 14.65 -3.54 4.09
CA ARG A 71 13.70 -3.17 5.14
C ARG A 71 12.95 -4.37 5.73
N GLY A 72 12.81 -5.44 4.96
CA GLY A 72 12.00 -6.61 5.28
C GLY A 72 10.49 -6.46 5.00
N TYR A 73 10.04 -5.31 4.50
CA TYR A 73 8.64 -5.10 4.10
C TYR A 73 8.48 -3.94 3.12
N TRP A 74 7.34 -3.96 2.43
CA TRP A 74 6.82 -2.84 1.65
C TRP A 74 5.43 -2.48 2.16
N LYS A 75 5.09 -1.18 2.18
CA LYS A 75 3.82 -0.67 2.69
C LYS A 75 3.13 0.24 1.66
N SER A 76 1.82 0.08 1.52
CA SER A 76 0.97 0.88 0.62
C SER A 76 -0.28 1.34 1.35
N TYR A 77 -0.59 2.63 1.30
CA TYR A 77 -1.62 3.26 2.14
C TYR A 77 -2.23 4.49 1.46
N ASN A 78 -2.49 4.39 0.15
CA ASN A 78 -3.15 5.42 -0.67
C ASN A 78 -2.38 6.74 -0.86
N ILE A 79 -1.06 6.75 -0.63
CA ILE A 79 -0.21 7.90 -0.91
C ILE A 79 0.89 7.44 -1.88
N PRO A 80 1.13 8.14 -3.00
CA PRO A 80 2.16 7.77 -3.96
C PRO A 80 3.56 7.79 -3.34
N TYR A 81 4.39 6.83 -3.73
CA TYR A 81 5.78 6.69 -3.34
C TYR A 81 6.71 7.50 -4.23
N PHE A 82 6.48 7.50 -5.55
CA PHE A 82 7.35 8.21 -6.47
C PHE A 82 7.11 9.72 -6.37
N PRO A 83 8.15 10.54 -6.14
CA PRO A 83 7.99 11.98 -5.92
C PRO A 83 7.27 12.72 -7.06
N ASP A 84 7.50 12.30 -8.30
CA ASP A 84 6.84 12.88 -9.48
C ASP A 84 5.33 12.59 -9.51
N VAL A 85 4.91 11.36 -9.20
CA VAL A 85 3.48 11.01 -9.09
C VAL A 85 2.85 11.69 -7.87
N TYR A 86 3.56 11.72 -6.75
CA TYR A 86 3.15 12.41 -5.52
C TYR A 86 2.83 13.89 -5.78
N GLU A 87 3.77 14.62 -6.40
CA GLU A 87 3.58 16.03 -6.78
C GLU A 87 2.47 16.20 -7.82
N GLN A 88 2.44 15.37 -8.88
CA GLN A 88 1.45 15.49 -9.94
C GLN A 88 0.02 15.28 -9.43
N MET A 89 -0.16 14.40 -8.44
CA MET A 89 -1.46 14.15 -7.80
C MET A 89 -1.82 15.19 -6.73
N GLY A 90 -0.94 16.16 -6.47
CA GLY A 90 -1.17 17.27 -5.54
C GLY A 90 -0.97 16.92 -4.07
N TYR A 91 -0.32 15.78 -3.77
CA TYR A 91 0.06 15.48 -2.40
C TYR A 91 1.20 16.41 -1.95
N ASN A 92 1.23 16.69 -0.65
CA ASN A 92 2.26 17.48 0.00
C ASN A 92 2.31 17.15 1.49
N ASP A 93 3.44 17.47 2.11
CA ASP A 93 3.66 17.22 3.53
C ASP A 93 3.06 18.29 4.47
N SER A 94 2.30 19.27 3.94
CA SER A 94 1.68 20.29 4.82
C SER A 94 0.52 19.73 5.66
N ASP A 95 -0.06 18.62 5.22
CA ASP A 95 -0.99 17.79 6.00
C ASP A 95 -0.31 16.47 6.33
N LYS A 96 -0.18 16.16 7.62
CA LYS A 96 0.38 14.90 8.13
C LYS A 96 -0.28 13.68 7.48
N GLN A 97 -1.59 13.72 7.23
CA GLN A 97 -2.31 12.58 6.64
C GLN A 97 -2.11 12.45 5.11
N SER A 98 -1.57 13.48 4.47
CA SER A 98 -1.16 13.48 3.06
C SER A 98 0.35 13.21 2.88
N SER A 99 1.12 13.20 3.96
CA SER A 99 2.54 12.85 3.96
C SER A 99 2.74 11.35 3.74
N TYR A 100 3.63 10.99 2.81
CA TYR A 100 4.01 9.60 2.59
C TYR A 100 4.65 9.00 3.85
N HIS A 101 5.50 9.75 4.55
CA HIS A 101 6.24 9.23 5.71
C HIS A 101 5.53 9.43 7.05
N GLN A 102 4.65 10.44 7.17
CA GLN A 102 4.13 10.87 8.47
C GLN A 102 2.65 10.49 8.69
N CYS A 103 1.92 9.98 7.69
CA CYS A 103 0.53 9.60 7.93
C CYS A 103 0.43 8.43 8.92
N ALA A 104 -0.70 8.32 9.63
CA ALA A 104 -0.85 7.35 10.71
C ALA A 104 -0.57 5.90 10.28
N ARG A 105 -1.02 5.51 9.07
CA ARG A 105 -0.77 4.17 8.51
C ARG A 105 0.71 3.93 8.20
N SER A 106 1.42 4.99 7.79
CA SER A 106 2.85 4.97 7.54
C SER A 106 3.63 4.75 8.84
N GLU A 107 3.31 5.53 9.88
CA GLU A 107 3.94 5.44 11.21
C GLU A 107 3.64 4.09 11.89
N ILE A 108 2.39 3.61 11.87
CA ILE A 108 2.01 2.30 12.43
C ILE A 108 2.75 1.17 11.71
N SER A 109 2.81 1.20 10.38
CA SER A 109 3.56 0.19 9.62
C SER A 109 5.04 0.20 9.96
N ASP A 110 5.62 1.37 10.21
CA ASP A 110 7.04 1.48 10.52
C ASP A 110 7.39 0.97 11.90
N ARG A 111 6.47 1.13 12.85
CA ARG A 111 6.57 0.59 14.19
C ARG A 111 6.41 -0.94 14.21
N ASP A 112 5.42 -1.48 13.51
CA ASP A 112 4.94 -2.85 13.76
C ASP A 112 5.36 -3.87 12.70
N ALA A 113 5.47 -3.49 11.43
CA ALA A 113 5.77 -4.43 10.35
C ALA A 113 7.09 -5.21 10.54
N PRO A 114 8.19 -4.63 11.07
CA PRO A 114 9.42 -5.38 11.35
C PRO A 114 9.27 -6.52 12.37
N HIS A 115 8.18 -6.54 13.14
CA HIS A 115 7.94 -7.51 14.20
C HIS A 115 6.99 -8.63 13.79
N LEU A 116 6.44 -8.60 12.57
CA LEU A 116 5.54 -9.62 12.06
C LEU A 116 6.35 -10.84 11.60
N ALA A 117 6.23 -11.95 12.31
CA ALA A 117 7.06 -13.13 12.09
C ALA A 117 6.35 -14.23 11.30
N ASN A 118 5.01 -14.21 11.28
CA ASN A 118 4.21 -15.28 10.69
C ASN A 118 2.90 -14.77 10.08
N LEU A 119 2.17 -15.68 9.42
CA LEU A 119 0.91 -15.36 8.74
C LEU A 119 -0.17 -14.82 9.70
N GLU A 120 -0.24 -15.32 10.93
CA GLU A 120 -1.20 -14.86 11.94
C GLU A 120 -0.90 -13.43 12.39
N ASP A 121 0.38 -13.07 12.54
CA ASP A 121 0.80 -11.70 12.84
C ASP A 121 0.38 -10.75 11.71
N VAL A 122 0.65 -11.12 10.44
CA VAL A 122 0.26 -10.31 9.28
C VAL A 122 -1.26 -10.18 9.17
N MET A 123 -2.01 -11.25 9.45
CA MET A 123 -3.46 -11.24 9.45
C MET A 123 -4.03 -10.34 10.57
N SER A 124 -3.41 -10.37 11.75
CA SER A 124 -3.78 -9.54 12.89
C SER A 124 -3.48 -8.07 12.61
N PHE A 125 -2.28 -7.78 12.11
CA PHE A 125 -1.85 -6.45 11.69
C PHE A 125 -2.75 -5.86 10.59
N SER A 126 -3.15 -6.68 9.61
CA SER A 126 -4.06 -6.25 8.53
C SER A 126 -5.45 -5.83 9.03
N ARG A 127 -5.83 -6.23 10.25
CA ARG A 127 -7.10 -5.87 10.91
C ARG A 127 -6.92 -4.86 12.04
N TYR A 128 -5.71 -4.33 12.22
CA TYR A 128 -5.36 -3.49 13.35
C TYR A 128 -6.16 -2.18 13.40
N ASN A 129 -6.89 -1.99 14.50
CA ASN A 129 -7.55 -0.73 14.84
C ASN A 129 -7.73 -0.59 16.36
N GLU A 130 -6.65 -0.20 17.03
CA GLU A 130 -6.64 0.11 18.46
C GLU A 130 -6.72 1.63 18.69
N TYR A 131 -7.58 2.33 17.95
CA TYR A 131 -7.57 3.80 17.89
C TYR A 131 -7.76 4.53 19.23
N LEU A 132 -8.31 3.85 20.25
CA LEU A 132 -8.51 4.40 21.59
C LEU A 132 -7.24 4.39 22.44
N THR A 133 -6.30 3.49 22.13
CA THR A 133 -5.10 3.22 22.95
C THR A 133 -3.81 3.46 22.18
N ASP A 134 -3.82 3.34 20.85
CA ASP A 134 -2.70 3.67 20.00
C ASP A 134 -2.53 5.19 19.90
N PRO A 135 -1.40 5.75 20.39
CA PRO A 135 -1.16 7.20 20.31
C PRO A 135 -1.07 7.71 18.87
N ILE A 136 -0.66 6.90 17.89
CA ILE A 136 -0.56 7.30 16.48
C ILE A 136 -1.95 7.56 15.87
N SER A 137 -2.98 6.86 16.38
CA SER A 137 -4.35 7.04 15.91
C SER A 137 -5.04 8.28 16.48
N GLU A 138 -4.45 8.94 17.49
CA GLU A 138 -4.94 10.20 18.07
C GLU A 138 -6.41 10.14 18.54
N GLY A 139 -6.88 8.96 18.96
CA GLY A 139 -8.29 8.75 19.36
C GLY A 139 -9.27 8.71 18.18
N CYS A 140 -8.78 8.64 16.95
CA CYS A 140 -9.56 8.73 15.73
C CYS A 140 -9.56 7.41 14.94
N ALA A 141 -10.73 6.77 14.84
CA ALA A 141 -10.90 5.42 14.29
C ALA A 141 -10.58 5.26 12.79
N ARG A 142 -10.45 6.36 12.04
CA ARG A 142 -9.95 6.35 10.65
C ARG A 142 -8.42 6.30 10.54
N LEU A 143 -7.68 6.65 11.59
CA LEU A 143 -6.22 6.76 11.60
C LEU A 143 -5.57 5.43 12.06
N SER A 144 -5.92 4.34 11.39
CA SER A 144 -5.34 3.02 11.65
C SER A 144 -5.25 2.20 10.35
N ILE A 145 -4.58 1.04 10.40
CA ILE A 145 -4.46 0.11 9.27
C ILE A 145 -5.85 -0.30 8.75
N ALA A 146 -6.70 -0.84 9.63
CA ALA A 146 -8.07 -1.24 9.31
C ALA A 146 -9.08 -0.18 9.78
N SER A 147 -9.16 0.94 9.07
CA SER A 147 -10.01 2.08 9.44
C SER A 147 -11.48 1.72 9.73
N ARG A 148 -12.10 2.44 10.67
CA ARG A 148 -13.49 2.28 11.11
C ARG A 148 -14.19 3.64 11.16
N TYR A 149 -14.64 4.13 10.00
CA TYR A 149 -15.22 5.48 9.93
C TYR A 149 -16.56 5.57 10.65
N ASP A 150 -17.25 4.45 10.86
CA ASP A 150 -18.50 4.39 11.63
C ASP A 150 -18.30 4.74 13.12
N LEU A 151 -17.07 4.55 13.63
CA LEU A 151 -16.68 4.91 14.99
C LEU A 151 -16.02 6.30 15.08
N SER A 152 -15.87 7.00 13.94
CA SER A 152 -15.25 8.33 13.91
C SER A 152 -16.20 9.39 14.45
N THR A 153 -15.67 10.32 15.23
CA THR A 153 -16.44 11.47 15.75
C THR A 153 -15.74 12.76 15.38
N GLN A 154 -16.51 13.82 15.12
CA GLN A 154 -15.91 15.12 14.81
C GLN A 154 -15.01 15.64 15.93
N ALA A 155 -15.33 15.31 17.19
CA ALA A 155 -14.54 15.70 18.35
C ALA A 155 -13.14 15.06 18.37
N LYS A 156 -12.97 13.86 17.80
CA LYS A 156 -11.71 13.13 17.78
C LYS A 156 -11.00 13.19 16.42
N CYS A 157 -11.76 13.29 15.34
CA CYS A 157 -11.27 13.21 13.97
C CYS A 157 -11.31 14.55 13.22
N GLY A 158 -11.76 15.63 13.87
CA GLY A 158 -11.87 16.95 13.27
C GLY A 158 -13.21 17.20 12.56
N ALA A 159 -13.43 18.46 12.18
CA ALA A 159 -14.66 18.90 11.54
C ALA A 159 -14.94 18.13 10.25
N GLY A 160 -16.20 17.74 10.02
CA GLY A 160 -16.61 16.96 8.85
C GLY A 160 -16.29 15.46 8.91
N ALA A 161 -15.52 15.00 9.91
CA ALA A 161 -15.17 13.58 10.10
C ALA A 161 -16.14 12.87 11.07
N GLY A 162 -17.45 13.03 10.85
CA GLY A 162 -18.47 12.27 11.58
C GLY A 162 -18.54 10.80 11.16
N PRO A 163 -19.42 10.00 11.81
CA PRO A 163 -19.62 8.60 11.46
C PRO A 163 -19.99 8.41 9.99
N GLN A 164 -19.33 7.48 9.30
CA GLN A 164 -19.62 7.10 7.91
C GLN A 164 -19.63 5.58 7.77
N ALA A 165 -20.48 5.05 6.90
CA ALA A 165 -20.48 3.63 6.53
C ALA A 165 -19.31 3.32 5.57
N PHE A 166 -18.08 3.48 6.08
CA PHE A 166 -16.84 3.31 5.34
C PHE A 166 -15.75 2.75 6.24
N GLY A 167 -14.79 2.02 5.68
CA GLY A 167 -13.68 1.45 6.42
C GLY A 167 -13.15 0.18 5.78
N ALA A 168 -12.25 -0.49 6.49
CA ALA A 168 -11.79 -1.82 6.10
C ALA A 168 -12.91 -2.85 6.26
N ILE A 169 -13.11 -3.68 5.23
CA ILE A 169 -14.17 -4.71 5.19
C ILE A 169 -13.62 -6.13 5.08
N ASP A 170 -12.36 -6.30 4.68
CA ASP A 170 -11.71 -7.59 4.54
C ASP A 170 -10.20 -7.48 4.79
N ALA A 171 -9.55 -8.65 4.87
CA ALA A 171 -8.10 -8.79 4.76
C ALA A 171 -7.83 -10.11 4.03
N LYS A 172 -6.91 -10.09 3.07
CA LYS A 172 -6.46 -11.27 2.33
C LYS A 172 -4.96 -11.38 2.51
N VAL A 173 -4.50 -12.53 2.99
CA VAL A 173 -3.09 -12.78 3.25
C VAL A 173 -2.74 -14.13 2.65
N VAL A 174 -1.59 -14.19 1.99
CA VAL A 174 -1.08 -15.37 1.29
C VAL A 174 0.41 -15.48 1.57
N THR A 175 0.92 -16.70 1.64
CA THR A 175 2.36 -16.96 1.72
C THR A 175 2.87 -17.50 0.40
N SER A 176 4.18 -17.44 0.16
CA SER A 176 4.78 -18.06 -1.02
C SER A 176 4.50 -19.57 -1.11
N LYS A 177 4.20 -20.24 0.01
CA LYS A 177 3.86 -21.67 0.05
C LYS A 177 2.47 -21.98 -0.51
N ASP A 178 1.57 -21.00 -0.48
CA ASP A 178 0.20 -21.14 -0.99
C ASP A 178 0.12 -20.89 -2.50
N LEU A 179 1.17 -20.31 -3.08
CA LEU A 179 1.29 -20.00 -4.49
C LEU A 179 1.92 -21.18 -5.21
N THR A 180 1.10 -22.10 -5.70
CA THR A 180 1.54 -23.18 -6.58
C THR A 180 1.68 -22.64 -8.00
N THR A 181 2.90 -22.69 -8.54
CA THR A 181 3.20 -22.51 -9.98
C THR A 181 2.91 -23.79 -10.75
#